data_AF-A0A927LQK5-F1
#
_entry.id   AF-A0A927LQK5-F1
#
_cell.length_a   1.000
_cell.length_b   1.000
_cell.length_c   1.000
_cell.angle_alpha   90.00
_cell.angle_beta   90.00
_cell.angle_gamma   90.00
#
_symmetry.space_group_name_H-M   'P 1'
#
loop_
_entity.id
_entity.type
_entity.pdbx_description
1 polymer ?
#
loop_
_entity_poly.entity_id
_entity_poly.type
_entity_poly.pdbx_seq_one_letter_code
_entity_poly.pdbx_strand_id
1 'polypeptide(L)'
;MKKLLFFFVTALLISCSQDQVDSAAQSSDPSSSVLEGKLLSFKDDKSFINEYSQLSELKSGEERISWISKKGHVGFLNSNSDILEDVLDENRIIYSDALKAIVNVESKVKIGGKVLWLHGLNLYELKTEDENKTTSELLILEKNLSIYGSVFNANKLKDVPKITSRLTIPNINGRSFTYSKSANDKNYYMVVYNETIALNGNSTSKMYLKAYMTYRSCSFWRCTNKDDNTTGRYLYFNVNFVQPWVSVVSSGYTYAGSGVQTILLANLMSGPFQSNDFNMDGNVRMMVSNGFDWTQTF
;
A
#
# COMPACT_ATOMS: atom_id res chain seq x y z
N MET A 1 38.91 -7.76 59.62
CA MET A 1 38.78 -8.52 58.35
C MET A 1 37.38 -8.38 57.77
N LYS A 2 37.09 -7.23 57.14
CA LYS A 2 35.85 -6.94 56.37
C LYS A 2 36.05 -5.81 55.33
N LYS A 3 37.29 -5.47 54.97
CA LYS A 3 37.62 -4.33 54.10
C LYS A 3 38.72 -4.62 53.05
N LEU A 4 38.83 -5.87 52.60
CA LEU A 4 39.88 -6.28 51.65
C LEU A 4 39.33 -6.96 50.38
N LEU A 5 38.01 -6.88 50.15
CA LEU A 5 37.34 -7.51 49.01
C LEU A 5 36.71 -6.50 48.02
N PHE A 6 37.01 -5.21 48.18
CA PHE A 6 36.44 -4.15 47.33
C PHE A 6 37.45 -3.52 46.34
N PHE A 7 38.67 -4.06 46.23
CA PHE A 7 39.71 -3.51 45.35
C PHE A 7 40.08 -4.41 44.16
N PHE A 8 39.38 -5.53 43.96
CA PHE A 8 39.68 -6.48 42.86
C PHE A 8 38.63 -6.54 41.74
N VAL A 9 37.57 -5.73 41.79
CA VAL A 9 36.49 -5.71 40.76
C VAL A 9 36.54 -4.46 39.87
N THR A 10 37.33 -3.43 40.22
CA THR A 10 37.43 -2.18 39.46
C THR A 10 38.63 -2.09 38.51
N ALA A 11 39.45 -3.14 38.39
CA ALA A 11 40.68 -3.13 37.58
C ALA A 11 40.66 -4.09 36.36
N LEU A 12 39.48 -4.55 35.93
CA LEU A 12 39.32 -5.47 34.78
C LEU A 12 38.52 -4.87 33.60
N LEU A 13 38.28 -3.56 33.58
CA LEU A 13 37.58 -2.87 32.48
C LEU A 13 38.42 -1.80 31.75
N ILE A 14 39.75 -1.79 31.90
CA ILE A 14 40.61 -0.84 31.17
C ILE A 14 41.89 -1.53 30.67
N SER A 15 42.17 -1.34 29.37
CA SER A 15 43.26 -1.86 28.52
C SER A 15 42.95 -3.26 27.95
N CYS A 16 42.77 -3.47 26.65
CA CYS A 16 43.39 -2.90 25.44
C CYS A 16 42.29 -2.52 24.43
N SER A 17 42.43 -1.68 23.41
CA SER A 17 43.49 -0.86 22.82
C SER A 17 42.75 0.08 21.85
N GLN A 18 43.24 1.30 21.69
CA GLN A 18 42.75 2.24 20.69
C GLN A 18 42.87 1.65 19.28
N ASP A 19 41.76 1.63 18.55
CA ASP A 19 41.72 2.13 17.19
C ASP A 19 40.52 3.06 17.08
N GLN A 20 40.86 4.33 16.89
CA GLN A 20 39.95 5.44 16.71
C GLN A 20 39.52 5.42 15.24
N VAL A 21 38.34 4.91 14.97
CA VAL A 21 37.57 5.34 13.80
C VAL A 21 36.33 5.99 14.37
N ASP A 22 36.30 7.31 14.21
CA ASP A 22 35.11 8.12 14.37
C ASP A 22 33.94 7.42 13.66
N SER A 23 33.09 6.74 14.42
CA SER A 23 31.71 6.57 14.00
C SER A 23 31.08 7.93 14.17
N ALA A 24 31.27 8.73 13.13
CA ALA A 24 30.45 9.88 12.82
C ALA A 24 29.02 9.58 13.30
N ALA A 25 28.45 10.56 14.01
CA ALA A 25 27.03 10.66 14.25
C ALA A 25 26.28 9.98 13.09
N GLN A 26 25.45 8.98 13.41
CA GLN A 26 24.50 8.42 12.45
C GLN A 26 23.82 9.60 11.79
N SER A 27 24.29 9.93 10.59
CA SER A 27 23.74 10.95 9.75
C SER A 27 22.33 10.50 9.50
N SER A 28 21.36 11.28 9.99
CA SER A 28 19.96 11.19 9.61
C SER A 28 19.89 10.86 8.12
N ASP A 29 19.28 9.72 7.81
CA ASP A 29 19.07 9.23 6.45
C ASP A 29 18.57 10.39 5.57
N PRO A 30 19.28 10.79 4.49
CA PRO A 30 18.91 11.95 3.69
C PRO A 30 17.62 11.74 2.86
N SER A 31 16.91 10.62 3.07
CA SER A 31 15.73 10.19 2.31
C SER A 31 14.41 10.26 3.07
N SER A 32 14.39 10.69 4.33
CA SER A 32 13.15 10.67 5.12
C SER A 32 12.27 11.87 4.83
N SER A 33 11.00 11.65 4.48
CA SER A 33 9.97 12.69 4.47
C SER A 33 9.86 13.43 5.80
N VAL A 34 9.56 14.72 5.71
CA VAL A 34 9.34 15.61 6.84
C VAL A 34 7.89 16.09 6.82
N LEU A 35 7.27 16.21 7.98
CA LEU A 35 5.94 16.80 8.07
C LEU A 35 6.04 18.34 7.98
N GLU A 36 5.54 18.91 6.90
CA GLU A 36 5.43 20.36 6.70
C GLU A 36 3.95 20.76 6.81
N GLY A 37 3.58 21.34 7.96
CA GLY A 37 2.18 21.63 8.26
C GLY A 37 1.36 20.34 8.35
N LYS A 38 0.46 20.12 7.38
CA LYS A 38 -0.38 18.92 7.28
C LYS A 38 0.08 17.93 6.21
N LEU A 39 1.16 18.23 5.50
CA LEU A 39 1.61 17.47 4.34
C LEU A 39 2.94 16.77 4.63
N LEU A 40 3.05 15.51 4.21
CA LEU A 40 4.37 14.91 4.08
C LEU A 40 5.10 15.55 2.91
N SER A 41 6.32 16.00 3.19
CA SER A 41 7.19 16.71 2.26
C SER A 41 8.41 15.85 1.95
N PHE A 42 8.65 15.67 0.65
CA PHE A 42 9.74 14.90 0.08
C PHE A 42 10.66 15.83 -0.67
N LYS A 43 11.97 15.63 -0.53
CA LYS A 43 13.00 16.48 -1.14
C LYS A 43 12.90 16.47 -2.68
N ASP A 44 12.65 15.31 -3.26
CA ASP A 44 12.59 15.08 -4.70
C ASP A 44 11.80 13.80 -5.04
N ASP A 45 11.53 13.58 -6.34
CA ASP A 45 10.80 12.41 -6.86
C ASP A 45 11.43 11.08 -6.43
N LYS A 46 12.76 11.02 -6.30
CA LYS A 46 13.47 9.79 -5.91
C LYS A 46 13.23 9.46 -4.46
N SER A 47 13.29 10.45 -3.57
CA SER A 47 12.99 10.29 -2.14
C SER A 47 11.55 9.83 -1.92
N PHE A 48 10.58 10.39 -2.67
CA PHE A 48 9.19 9.95 -2.66
C PHE A 48 9.06 8.48 -3.08
N ILE A 49 9.63 8.11 -4.24
CA ILE A 49 9.55 6.74 -4.77
C ILE A 49 10.22 5.74 -3.81
N ASN A 50 11.33 6.12 -3.18
CA ASN A 50 12.04 5.27 -2.24
C ASN A 50 11.20 4.99 -0.98
N GLU A 51 10.65 6.03 -0.36
CA GLU A 51 9.84 5.86 0.86
C GLU A 51 8.51 5.14 0.58
N TYR A 52 7.88 5.42 -0.57
CA TYR A 52 6.75 4.62 -1.06
C TYR A 52 7.12 3.14 -1.21
N SER A 53 8.31 2.85 -1.76
CA SER A 53 8.77 1.47 -1.93
C SER A 53 9.02 0.78 -0.59
N GLN A 54 9.63 1.46 0.37
CA GLN A 54 9.81 0.94 1.72
C GLN A 54 8.46 0.66 2.42
N LEU A 55 7.49 1.56 2.28
CA LEU A 55 6.15 1.38 2.83
C LEU A 55 5.40 0.21 2.21
N SER A 56 5.59 -0.05 0.92
CA SER A 56 4.94 -1.17 0.22
C SER A 56 5.41 -2.54 0.72
N GLU A 57 6.58 -2.61 1.34
CA GLU A 57 7.16 -3.85 1.87
C GLU A 57 6.70 -4.16 3.30
N LEU A 58 6.05 -3.20 3.98
CA LEU A 58 5.49 -3.42 5.30
C LEU A 58 4.37 -4.47 5.24
N LYS A 59 4.48 -5.48 6.09
CA LYS A 59 3.66 -6.69 5.99
C LYS A 59 2.31 -6.53 6.67
N SER A 60 2.21 -5.67 7.70
CA SER A 60 0.98 -5.51 8.46
C SER A 60 0.42 -4.08 8.39
N GLY A 61 -0.89 -3.97 8.58
CA GLY A 61 -1.55 -2.67 8.77
C GLY A 61 -1.04 -1.96 10.02
N GLU A 62 -0.66 -2.70 11.07
CA GLU A 62 -0.11 -2.15 12.31
C GLU A 62 1.25 -1.49 12.10
N GLU A 63 2.13 -2.09 11.30
CA GLU A 63 3.42 -1.49 10.92
C GLU A 63 3.21 -0.17 10.18
N ARG A 64 2.24 -0.14 9.25
CA ARG A 64 1.87 1.08 8.50
C ARG A 64 1.28 2.15 9.41
N ILE A 65 0.34 1.80 10.28
CA ILE A 65 -0.25 2.73 11.25
C ILE A 65 0.84 3.28 12.19
N SER A 66 1.73 2.42 12.69
CA SER A 66 2.87 2.83 13.51
C SER A 66 3.77 3.82 12.77
N TRP A 67 4.04 3.58 11.48
CA TRP A 67 4.79 4.53 10.64
C TRP A 67 4.06 5.88 10.52
N ILE A 68 2.76 5.89 10.23
CA ILE A 68 1.97 7.12 10.11
C ILE A 68 2.01 7.90 11.44
N SER A 69 1.80 7.21 12.56
CA SER A 69 1.86 7.82 13.90
C SER A 69 3.24 8.40 14.21
N LYS A 70 4.34 7.71 13.84
CA LYS A 70 5.71 8.23 14.02
C LYS A 70 5.97 9.50 13.22
N LYS A 71 5.33 9.64 12.05
CA LYS A 71 5.43 10.85 11.22
C LYS A 71 4.59 12.02 11.74
N GLY A 72 3.71 11.79 12.72
CA GLY A 72 2.76 12.81 13.20
C GLY A 72 1.74 13.25 12.13
N HIS A 73 1.62 12.46 11.07
CA HIS A 73 0.80 12.75 9.90
C HIS A 73 -0.59 12.11 10.04
N VAL A 74 -1.61 12.73 9.44
CA VAL A 74 -2.93 12.11 9.27
C VAL A 74 -3.08 11.68 7.81
N GLY A 75 -2.69 10.43 7.55
CA GLY A 75 -2.74 9.84 6.22
C GLY A 75 -4.17 9.53 5.77
N PHE A 76 -4.37 9.49 4.46
CA PHE A 76 -5.61 9.06 3.83
C PHE A 76 -6.02 7.63 4.24
N LEU A 77 -5.04 6.76 4.53
CA LEU A 77 -5.30 5.42 5.06
C LEU A 77 -6.13 5.44 6.36
N ASN A 78 -6.03 6.52 7.16
CA ASN A 78 -6.69 6.65 8.46
C ASN A 78 -7.97 7.50 8.41
N SER A 79 -8.42 7.94 7.23
CA SER A 79 -9.65 8.74 7.15
C SER A 79 -10.89 7.85 7.28
N ASN A 80 -11.66 8.03 8.36
CA ASN A 80 -12.93 7.34 8.60
C ASN A 80 -14.11 7.92 7.79
N SER A 81 -13.87 8.68 6.72
CA SER A 81 -14.95 9.36 6.00
C SER A 81 -15.41 8.57 4.79
N ASP A 82 -16.62 8.01 4.89
CA ASP A 82 -17.36 7.40 3.78
C ASP A 82 -17.47 8.35 2.55
N ILE A 83 -17.45 9.67 2.79
CA ILE A 83 -17.55 10.72 1.76
C ILE A 83 -16.34 10.73 0.81
N LEU A 84 -15.14 10.36 1.29
CA LEU A 84 -13.93 10.37 0.46
C LEU A 84 -13.80 9.12 -0.42
N GLU A 85 -14.44 8.01 -0.03
CA GLU A 85 -14.52 6.84 -0.91
C GLU A 85 -15.42 7.14 -2.12
N ASP A 86 -16.58 7.78 -1.94
CA ASP A 86 -17.50 8.15 -3.04
C ASP A 86 -16.85 9.09 -4.08
N VAL A 87 -16.00 10.04 -3.64
CA VAL A 87 -15.27 10.96 -4.55
C VAL A 87 -14.21 10.23 -5.39
N LEU A 88 -13.69 9.11 -4.90
CA LEU A 88 -12.76 8.24 -5.65
C LEU A 88 -13.48 7.12 -6.41
N ASP A 89 -14.74 6.83 -6.05
CA ASP A 89 -15.52 5.70 -6.58
C ASP A 89 -16.08 5.97 -7.99
N GLU A 90 -16.13 7.23 -8.45
CA GLU A 90 -16.50 7.52 -9.85
C GLU A 90 -15.58 6.78 -10.86
N ASN A 91 -14.33 6.51 -10.47
CA ASN A 91 -13.35 5.81 -11.32
C ASN A 91 -12.99 4.39 -10.85
N ARG A 92 -13.52 3.90 -9.72
CA ARG A 92 -13.17 2.60 -9.10
C ARG A 92 -11.67 2.35 -8.90
N ILE A 93 -10.86 3.40 -8.75
CA ILE A 93 -9.40 3.24 -8.65
C ILE A 93 -9.05 2.78 -7.23
N ILE A 94 -8.43 1.62 -7.10
CA ILE A 94 -7.83 1.15 -5.85
C ILE A 94 -6.39 1.65 -5.82
N TYR A 95 -6.03 2.30 -4.71
CA TYR A 95 -4.65 2.63 -4.36
C TYR A 95 -4.13 1.68 -3.28
N SER A 96 -2.81 1.47 -3.28
CA SER A 96 -2.15 0.70 -2.23
C SER A 96 -2.21 1.42 -0.88
N ASP A 97 -2.23 0.64 0.20
CA ASP A 97 -2.17 1.18 1.56
C ASP A 97 -0.91 2.04 1.76
N ALA A 98 0.18 1.73 1.05
CA ALA A 98 1.43 2.50 1.07
C ALA A 98 1.24 3.91 0.50
N LEU A 99 0.60 4.04 -0.67
CA LEU A 99 0.31 5.36 -1.25
C LEU A 99 -0.69 6.13 -0.37
N LYS A 100 -1.74 5.45 0.12
CA LYS A 100 -2.72 6.02 1.05
C LYS A 100 -2.08 6.49 2.37
N ALA A 101 -1.00 5.88 2.82
CA ALA A 101 -0.28 6.30 4.03
C ALA A 101 0.51 7.60 3.83
N ILE A 102 0.97 7.87 2.59
CA ILE A 102 1.80 9.04 2.27
C ILE A 102 0.95 10.31 2.09
N VAL A 103 -0.17 10.20 1.38
CA VAL A 103 -1.02 11.36 1.10
C VAL A 103 -1.89 11.68 2.32
N ASN A 104 -2.16 12.96 2.54
CA ASN A 104 -3.03 13.39 3.63
C ASN A 104 -4.51 13.04 3.35
N VAL A 105 -5.41 13.35 4.28
CA VAL A 105 -6.85 13.13 4.13
C VAL A 105 -7.49 13.80 2.89
N GLU A 106 -6.91 14.87 2.34
CA GLU A 106 -7.35 15.52 1.10
C GLU A 106 -6.62 14.98 -0.14
N SER A 107 -5.95 13.82 -0.01
CA SER A 107 -5.14 13.19 -1.05
C SER A 107 -3.98 14.07 -1.54
N LYS A 108 -3.37 14.86 -0.66
CA LYS A 108 -2.25 15.78 -0.99
C LYS A 108 -0.92 15.34 -0.41
N VAL A 109 0.16 15.68 -1.11
CA VAL A 109 1.56 15.45 -0.72
C VAL A 109 2.44 16.58 -1.26
N LYS A 110 3.61 16.82 -0.67
CA LYS A 110 4.58 17.80 -1.18
C LYS A 110 5.84 17.11 -1.70
N ILE A 111 6.25 17.37 -2.94
CA ILE A 111 7.45 16.79 -3.56
C ILE A 111 8.26 17.90 -4.22
N GLY A 112 9.55 18.03 -3.88
CA GLY A 112 10.42 19.03 -4.50
C GLY A 112 9.93 20.48 -4.30
N GLY A 113 9.26 20.74 -3.18
CA GLY A 113 8.65 22.04 -2.88
C GLY A 113 7.25 22.26 -3.48
N LYS A 114 6.76 21.38 -4.35
CA LYS A 114 5.45 21.49 -5.01
C LYS A 114 4.40 20.71 -4.25
N VAL A 115 3.23 21.30 -4.04
CA VAL A 115 2.07 20.58 -3.48
C VAL A 115 1.33 19.89 -4.62
N LEU A 116 1.16 18.58 -4.48
CA LEU A 116 0.51 17.73 -5.45
C LEU A 116 -0.79 17.19 -4.86
N TRP A 117 -1.82 17.09 -5.70
CA TRP A 117 -3.10 16.50 -5.38
C TRP A 117 -3.31 15.24 -6.21
N LEU A 118 -3.48 14.11 -5.53
CA LEU A 118 -3.81 12.81 -6.15
C LEU A 118 -5.32 12.77 -6.40
N HIS A 119 -5.70 12.74 -7.68
CA HIS A 119 -7.07 12.54 -8.10
C HIS A 119 -7.13 11.65 -9.34
N GLY A 120 -7.89 10.56 -9.23
CA GLY A 120 -7.91 9.51 -10.25
C GLY A 120 -6.51 8.97 -10.58
N LEU A 121 -6.13 8.99 -11.86
CA LEU A 121 -4.82 8.49 -12.28
C LEU A 121 -3.73 9.55 -12.27
N ASN A 122 -4.04 10.77 -11.86
CA ASN A 122 -3.18 11.93 -12.04
C ASN A 122 -2.73 12.51 -10.69
N LEU A 123 -1.50 13.02 -10.69
CA LEU A 123 -0.99 13.92 -9.66
C LEU A 123 -0.98 15.32 -10.26
N TYR A 124 -1.91 16.15 -9.81
CA TYR A 124 -2.04 17.53 -10.25
C TYR A 124 -1.16 18.44 -9.39
N GLU A 125 -0.40 19.33 -10.03
CA GLU A 125 0.35 20.39 -9.35
C GLU A 125 -0.61 21.52 -8.94
N LEU A 126 -0.63 21.85 -7.65
CA LEU A 126 -1.41 22.96 -7.12
C LEU A 126 -0.59 24.24 -7.11
N LYS A 127 -1.22 25.35 -7.48
CA LYS A 127 -0.66 26.69 -7.24
C LYS A 127 -0.79 27.02 -5.75
N THR A 128 0.02 27.96 -5.27
CA THR A 128 0.02 28.40 -3.87
C THR A 128 -1.36 28.84 -3.36
N GLU A 129 -2.17 29.45 -4.23
CA GLU A 129 -3.56 29.87 -3.93
C GLU A 129 -4.54 28.70 -3.76
N ASP A 130 -4.20 27.51 -4.27
CA ASP A 130 -5.02 26.30 -4.25
C ASP A 130 -4.58 25.27 -3.19
N GLU A 131 -3.40 25.45 -2.58
CA GLU A 131 -2.78 24.48 -1.65
C GLU A 131 -3.69 24.11 -0.48
N ASN A 132 -4.49 25.06 0.02
CA ASN A 132 -5.38 24.87 1.17
C ASN A 132 -6.82 24.51 0.80
N LYS A 133 -7.17 24.43 -0.49
CA LYS A 133 -8.52 24.05 -0.93
C LYS A 133 -8.86 22.61 -0.56
N THR A 134 -10.11 22.34 -0.28
CA THR A 134 -10.63 20.99 -0.06
C THR A 134 -10.71 20.20 -1.36
N THR A 135 -10.84 18.88 -1.26
CA THR A 135 -11.03 18.00 -2.44
C THR A 135 -12.22 18.47 -3.28
N SER A 136 -13.35 18.82 -2.66
CA SER A 136 -14.56 19.29 -3.36
C SER A 136 -14.34 20.60 -4.14
N GLU A 137 -13.53 21.51 -3.61
CA GLU A 137 -13.17 22.76 -4.32
C GLU A 137 -12.20 22.51 -5.47
N LEU A 138 -11.28 21.56 -5.31
CA LEU A 138 -10.30 21.19 -6.35
C LEU A 138 -10.95 20.47 -7.53
N LEU A 139 -12.00 19.69 -7.32
CA LEU A 139 -12.77 19.05 -8.39
C LEU A 139 -13.30 20.05 -9.42
N ILE A 140 -13.72 21.24 -8.97
CA ILE A 140 -14.23 22.30 -9.86
C ILE A 140 -13.11 22.86 -10.75
N LEU A 141 -11.87 22.77 -10.28
CA LEU A 141 -10.69 23.34 -10.92
C LEU A 141 -9.89 22.31 -11.73
N GLU A 142 -10.23 21.02 -11.64
CA GLU A 142 -9.44 19.91 -12.18
C GLU A 142 -8.95 20.15 -13.61
N LYS A 143 -9.85 20.63 -14.49
CA LYS A 143 -9.54 20.89 -15.91
C LYS A 143 -8.49 21.98 -16.14
N ASN A 144 -8.25 22.83 -15.14
CA ASN A 144 -7.31 23.95 -15.20
C ASN A 144 -5.98 23.64 -14.48
N LEU A 145 -5.86 22.49 -13.82
CA LEU A 145 -4.65 22.08 -13.12
C LEU A 145 -3.68 21.40 -14.08
N SER A 146 -2.38 21.65 -13.89
CA SER A 146 -1.32 20.98 -14.65
C SER A 146 -1.00 19.62 -14.05
N ILE A 147 -0.87 18.60 -14.91
CA ILE A 147 -0.48 17.25 -14.49
C ILE A 147 1.04 17.24 -14.25
N TYR A 148 1.44 16.89 -13.03
CA TYR A 148 2.85 16.70 -12.64
C TYR A 148 3.33 15.28 -12.91
N GLY A 149 2.47 14.30 -12.64
CA GLY A 149 2.78 12.89 -12.76
C GLY A 149 1.51 12.05 -12.78
N SER A 150 1.70 10.73 -12.75
CA SER A 150 0.56 9.80 -12.82
C SER A 150 0.74 8.60 -11.92
N VAL A 151 -0.39 8.10 -11.44
CA VAL A 151 -0.54 6.82 -10.74
C VAL A 151 -1.48 5.99 -11.60
N PHE A 152 -0.92 5.17 -12.49
CA PHE A 152 -1.71 4.38 -13.43
C PHE A 152 -1.62 2.89 -13.15
N ASN A 153 -2.67 2.19 -13.56
CA ASN A 153 -2.67 0.73 -13.61
C ASN A 153 -2.35 0.29 -15.04
N ALA A 154 -1.37 -0.61 -15.17
CA ALA A 154 -0.83 -1.11 -16.44
C ALA A 154 -1.94 -1.54 -17.43
N ASN A 155 -3.00 -2.12 -16.89
CA ASN A 155 -4.19 -2.46 -17.65
C ASN A 155 -5.19 -1.32 -17.51
N LYS A 156 -5.26 -0.46 -18.55
CA LYS A 156 -6.45 0.35 -18.80
C LYS A 156 -7.68 -0.53 -18.57
N LEU A 157 -8.73 0.03 -17.97
CA LEU A 157 -10.04 -0.60 -17.75
C LEU A 157 -10.58 -1.17 -19.07
N LYS A 158 -10.09 -2.33 -19.50
CA LYS A 158 -10.67 -3.08 -20.59
C LYS A 158 -11.96 -3.66 -20.02
N ASP A 159 -13.06 -3.45 -20.73
CA ASP A 159 -14.34 -4.09 -20.43
C ASP A 159 -14.22 -5.60 -20.57
N VAL A 160 -13.69 -6.24 -19.54
CA VAL A 160 -13.79 -7.70 -19.41
C VAL A 160 -15.23 -8.01 -18.96
N PRO A 161 -15.88 -9.08 -19.43
CA PRO A 161 -17.21 -9.44 -18.94
C PRO A 161 -17.18 -9.84 -17.45
N LYS A 162 -18.24 -9.58 -16.67
CA LYS A 162 -18.36 -10.07 -15.28
C LYS A 162 -18.45 -11.59 -15.34
N ILE A 163 -17.38 -12.29 -14.97
CA ILE A 163 -17.32 -13.75 -15.07
C ILE A 163 -17.06 -14.32 -13.68
N THR A 164 -18.09 -14.93 -13.12
CA THR A 164 -18.09 -15.60 -11.81
C THR A 164 -17.73 -17.07 -12.00
N SER A 165 -16.50 -17.40 -12.42
CA SER A 165 -16.00 -18.80 -12.46
C SER A 165 -14.60 -19.01 -13.06
N ARG A 166 -13.83 -17.97 -13.42
CA ARG A 166 -12.55 -18.21 -14.12
C ARG A 166 -11.49 -18.84 -13.21
N LEU A 167 -10.73 -19.76 -13.80
CA LEU A 167 -9.43 -20.24 -13.31
C LEU A 167 -8.32 -19.18 -13.43
N THR A 168 -8.63 -17.91 -13.68
CA THR A 168 -7.65 -16.83 -13.80
C THR A 168 -8.25 -15.53 -13.27
N ILE A 169 -7.51 -14.80 -12.42
CA ILE A 169 -7.88 -13.45 -11.98
C ILE A 169 -7.20 -12.45 -12.93
N PRO A 170 -7.94 -11.72 -13.78
CA PRO A 170 -7.36 -10.67 -14.58
C PRO A 170 -6.90 -9.52 -13.68
N ASN A 171 -5.74 -8.98 -14.02
CA ASN A 171 -5.12 -7.85 -13.33
C ASN A 171 -5.78 -6.54 -13.80
N ILE A 172 -6.88 -6.15 -13.14
CA ILE A 172 -7.67 -4.97 -13.50
C ILE A 172 -8.03 -4.21 -12.22
N ASN A 173 -7.61 -2.95 -12.15
CA ASN A 173 -7.93 -2.12 -11.02
C ASN A 173 -9.44 -1.89 -10.88
N GLY A 174 -9.95 -1.90 -9.65
CA GLY A 174 -11.35 -1.67 -9.35
C GLY A 174 -12.28 -2.85 -9.65
N ARG A 175 -11.75 -3.95 -10.20
CA ARG A 175 -12.56 -5.11 -10.54
C ARG A 175 -12.29 -6.28 -9.60
N SER A 176 -13.14 -6.41 -8.59
CA SER A 176 -13.09 -7.55 -7.67
C SER A 176 -13.68 -8.82 -8.25
N PHE A 177 -13.01 -9.94 -7.97
CA PHE A 177 -13.54 -11.27 -8.17
C PHE A 177 -14.16 -11.73 -6.86
N THR A 178 -15.45 -12.06 -6.93
CA THR A 178 -16.21 -12.57 -5.80
C THR A 178 -16.15 -14.09 -5.81
N TYR A 179 -15.70 -14.66 -4.71
CA TYR A 179 -15.83 -16.09 -4.43
C TYR A 179 -16.91 -16.24 -3.38
N SER A 180 -18.14 -16.45 -3.85
CA SER A 180 -19.33 -16.53 -3.02
C SER A 180 -19.60 -17.98 -2.62
N LYS A 181 -19.06 -18.38 -1.47
CA LYS A 181 -19.68 -19.28 -0.48
C LYS A 181 -18.61 -19.75 0.51
N SER A 182 -18.09 -18.82 1.31
CA SER A 182 -17.51 -19.28 2.56
C SER A 182 -18.62 -19.76 3.49
N ALA A 183 -18.31 -20.72 4.37
CA ALA A 183 -19.24 -21.14 5.42
C ALA A 183 -19.71 -19.89 6.20
N ASN A 184 -21.03 -19.77 6.42
CA ASN A 184 -21.72 -18.70 7.17
C ASN A 184 -22.04 -17.40 6.39
N ASP A 185 -22.55 -17.46 5.15
CA ASP A 185 -23.10 -16.30 4.41
C ASP A 185 -22.13 -15.13 4.21
N LYS A 186 -20.83 -15.43 4.20
CA LYS A 186 -19.77 -14.46 3.96
C LYS A 186 -19.27 -14.56 2.52
N ASN A 187 -19.10 -13.41 1.90
CA ASN A 187 -18.53 -13.28 0.56
C ASN A 187 -17.07 -12.87 0.66
N TYR A 188 -16.23 -13.55 -0.10
CA TYR A 188 -14.83 -13.20 -0.21
C TYR A 188 -14.55 -12.49 -1.53
N TYR A 189 -13.69 -11.47 -1.47
CA TYR A 189 -13.32 -10.68 -2.62
C TYR A 189 -11.81 -10.58 -2.73
N MET A 190 -11.32 -10.75 -3.96
CA MET A 190 -9.93 -10.48 -4.33
C MET A 190 -9.86 -9.57 -5.53
N VAL A 191 -8.90 -8.65 -5.48
CA VAL A 191 -8.57 -7.76 -6.60
C VAL A 191 -7.06 -7.81 -6.81
N VAL A 192 -6.62 -8.24 -7.98
CA VAL A 192 -5.23 -8.08 -8.41
C VAL A 192 -5.15 -6.79 -9.22
N TYR A 193 -4.22 -5.91 -8.86
CA TYR A 193 -4.01 -4.64 -9.55
C TYR A 193 -2.54 -4.23 -9.52
N ASN A 194 -2.16 -3.32 -10.42
CA ASN A 194 -0.80 -2.81 -10.55
C ASN A 194 -0.76 -1.32 -10.28
N GLU A 195 -0.02 -0.87 -9.28
CA GLU A 195 0.20 0.55 -9.08
C GLU A 195 1.52 0.95 -9.72
N THR A 196 1.47 1.77 -10.77
CA THR A 196 2.66 2.40 -11.37
C THR A 196 2.64 3.88 -11.08
N ILE A 197 3.62 4.34 -10.32
CA ILE A 197 3.82 5.77 -10.07
C ILE A 197 4.92 6.26 -11.01
N ALA A 198 4.60 7.28 -11.83
CA ALA A 198 5.53 7.91 -12.76
C ALA A 198 5.62 9.41 -12.49
N LEU A 199 6.83 9.88 -12.17
CA LEU A 199 7.17 11.26 -11.82
C LEU A 199 8.43 11.69 -12.60
N ASN A 200 8.31 12.63 -13.53
CA ASN A 200 9.42 13.25 -14.27
C ASN A 200 10.53 12.29 -14.74
N GLY A 201 10.17 11.17 -15.35
CA GLY A 201 11.12 10.17 -15.86
C GLY A 201 11.60 9.13 -14.85
N ASN A 202 11.28 9.29 -13.55
CA ASN A 202 11.38 8.22 -12.57
C ASN A 202 10.05 7.45 -12.52
N SER A 203 10.12 6.13 -12.37
CA SER A 203 8.93 5.31 -12.22
C SER A 203 9.18 4.11 -11.32
N THR A 204 8.15 3.70 -10.58
CA THR A 204 8.10 2.43 -9.86
C THR A 204 6.79 1.73 -10.16
N SER A 205 6.83 0.42 -10.35
CA SER A 205 5.64 -0.38 -10.65
C SER A 205 5.60 -1.59 -9.73
N LYS A 206 4.46 -1.75 -9.07
CA LYS A 206 4.25 -2.74 -8.03
C LYS A 206 2.91 -3.42 -8.22
N MET A 207 2.87 -4.69 -7.86
CA MET A 207 1.69 -5.51 -7.97
C MET A 207 1.11 -5.81 -6.61
N TYR A 208 -0.20 -5.68 -6.49
CA TYR A 208 -0.89 -5.90 -5.24
C TYR A 208 -2.06 -6.87 -5.39
N LEU A 209 -2.28 -7.64 -4.33
CA LEU A 209 -3.54 -8.33 -4.08
C LEU A 209 -4.28 -7.60 -2.96
N LYS A 210 -5.43 -7.02 -3.28
CA LYS A 210 -6.40 -6.58 -2.28
C LYS A 210 -7.33 -7.74 -1.94
N ALA A 211 -7.37 -8.13 -0.68
CA ALA A 211 -8.27 -9.17 -0.17
C ALA A 211 -9.19 -8.59 0.92
N TYR A 212 -10.47 -8.90 0.86
CA TYR A 212 -11.44 -8.50 1.88
C TYR A 212 -12.63 -9.46 1.92
N MET A 213 -13.35 -9.45 3.04
CA MET A 213 -14.55 -10.24 3.26
C MET A 213 -15.71 -9.32 3.58
N THR A 214 -16.91 -9.73 3.19
CA THR A 214 -18.15 -9.09 3.62
C THR A 214 -19.09 -10.13 4.18
N TYR A 215 -19.99 -9.72 5.06
CA TYR A 215 -21.06 -10.54 5.58
C TYR A 215 -22.41 -9.88 5.31
N ARG A 216 -23.44 -10.69 5.14
CA ARG A 216 -24.80 -10.19 4.96
C ARG A 216 -25.37 -9.74 6.31
N SER A 217 -25.65 -8.44 6.44
CA SER A 217 -26.31 -7.84 7.60
C SER A 217 -27.74 -7.46 7.21
N CYS A 218 -28.74 -8.08 7.83
CA CYS A 218 -30.15 -7.80 7.57
C CYS A 218 -30.79 -7.02 8.73
N SER A 219 -31.44 -5.90 8.43
CA SER A 219 -32.47 -5.30 9.28
C SER A 219 -33.84 -5.86 8.90
N PHE A 220 -34.88 -5.48 9.65
CA PHE A 220 -36.27 -5.88 9.35
C PHE A 220 -36.70 -5.52 7.90
N TRP A 221 -36.12 -4.47 7.30
CA TRP A 221 -36.55 -3.95 5.99
C TRP A 221 -35.57 -4.20 4.85
N ARG A 222 -34.28 -4.45 5.12
CA ARG A 222 -33.25 -4.57 4.08
C ARG A 222 -32.05 -5.38 4.55
N CYS A 223 -31.44 -6.12 3.62
CA CYS A 223 -30.11 -6.68 3.80
C CYS A 223 -29.07 -5.86 3.03
N THR A 224 -27.92 -5.61 3.66
CA THR A 224 -26.74 -5.04 3.03
C THR A 224 -25.53 -5.92 3.33
N ASN A 225 -24.55 -5.94 2.42
CA ASN A 225 -23.26 -6.54 2.73
C ASN A 225 -22.44 -5.49 3.49
N LYS A 226 -21.83 -5.90 4.60
CA LYS A 226 -20.92 -5.08 5.40
C LYS A 226 -19.55 -5.73 5.44
N ASP A 227 -18.50 -4.93 5.57
CA ASP A 227 -17.14 -5.45 5.67
C ASP A 227 -16.93 -6.27 6.95
N ASP A 228 -16.27 -7.41 6.80
CA ASP A 228 -15.89 -8.29 7.89
C ASP A 228 -14.43 -8.05 8.30
N ASN A 229 -14.27 -7.31 9.39
CA ASN A 229 -12.96 -6.95 9.94
C ASN A 229 -12.46 -7.90 11.03
N THR A 230 -13.27 -8.88 11.44
CA THR A 230 -12.97 -9.73 12.60
C THR A 230 -12.53 -11.13 12.21
N THR A 231 -12.93 -11.60 11.04
CA THR A 231 -12.64 -12.97 10.62
C THR A 231 -11.20 -13.11 10.14
N GLY A 232 -10.43 -13.89 10.89
CA GLY A 232 -9.08 -14.28 10.50
C GLY A 232 -9.07 -15.21 9.29
N ARG A 233 -8.13 -14.95 8.38
CA ARG A 233 -7.89 -15.75 7.18
C ARG A 233 -6.39 -15.95 6.95
N TYR A 234 -6.08 -17.03 6.29
CA TYR A 234 -4.75 -17.38 5.80
C TYR A 234 -4.78 -17.38 4.27
N LEU A 235 -3.85 -16.68 3.64
CA LEU A 235 -3.61 -16.70 2.20
C LEU A 235 -2.27 -17.37 1.93
N TYR A 236 -2.31 -18.49 1.25
CA TYR A 236 -1.18 -19.27 0.80
C TYR A 236 -0.89 -18.94 -0.66
N PHE A 237 0.32 -18.48 -0.92
CA PHE A 237 0.78 -18.11 -2.24
C PHE A 237 1.70 -19.20 -2.76
N ASN A 238 1.31 -19.85 -3.85
CA ASN A 238 2.16 -20.74 -4.62
C ASN A 238 2.18 -20.25 -6.07
N VAL A 239 2.77 -19.07 -6.26
CA VAL A 239 2.73 -18.35 -7.53
C VAL A 239 4.15 -18.09 -8.02
N ASN A 240 4.36 -18.28 -9.31
CA ASN A 240 5.59 -17.93 -10.01
C ASN A 240 5.33 -16.71 -10.88
N PHE A 241 6.22 -15.73 -10.79
CA PHE A 241 6.14 -14.50 -11.57
C PHE A 241 7.07 -14.61 -12.77
N VAL A 242 6.52 -14.30 -13.95
CA VAL A 242 7.31 -14.27 -15.19
C VAL A 242 8.06 -12.94 -15.28
N GLN A 243 9.32 -12.97 -15.72
CA GLN A 243 10.07 -11.76 -16.01
C GLN A 243 9.28 -10.81 -16.93
N PRO A 244 9.37 -9.48 -16.75
CA PRO A 244 10.32 -8.73 -15.89
C PRO A 244 9.87 -8.53 -14.43
N TRP A 245 8.79 -9.18 -13.98
CA TRP A 245 8.34 -9.08 -12.61
C TRP A 245 9.20 -9.93 -11.67
N VAL A 246 9.65 -9.33 -10.58
CA VAL A 246 10.34 -10.02 -9.48
C VAL A 246 9.40 -10.17 -8.32
N SER A 247 9.20 -11.42 -7.92
CA SER A 247 8.34 -11.75 -6.81
C SER A 247 8.87 -11.20 -5.49
N VAL A 248 7.95 -10.70 -4.67
CA VAL A 248 8.18 -10.39 -3.25
C VAL A 248 7.69 -11.53 -2.35
N VAL A 249 6.78 -12.38 -2.86
CA VAL A 249 6.22 -13.53 -2.15
C VAL A 249 6.85 -14.83 -2.64
N SER A 250 7.48 -15.60 -1.76
CA SER A 250 7.99 -16.93 -2.12
C SER A 250 6.84 -17.92 -2.31
N SER A 251 7.06 -18.97 -3.11
CA SER A 251 6.15 -20.14 -3.10
C SER A 251 6.07 -20.71 -1.67
N GLY A 252 4.86 -20.99 -1.21
CA GLY A 252 4.56 -21.38 0.18
C GLY A 252 4.41 -20.21 1.15
N TYR A 253 4.55 -18.96 0.69
CA TYR A 253 4.34 -17.79 1.55
C TYR A 253 2.90 -17.81 2.10
N THR A 254 2.79 -17.63 3.41
CA THR A 254 1.51 -17.60 4.11
C THR A 254 1.32 -16.24 4.73
N TYR A 255 0.26 -15.56 4.33
CA TYR A 255 -0.18 -14.32 4.93
C TYR A 255 -1.35 -14.60 5.88
N ALA A 256 -1.32 -14.06 7.10
CA ALA A 256 -2.42 -14.18 8.06
C ALA A 256 -2.97 -12.81 8.46
N GLY A 257 -4.29 -12.66 8.54
CA GLY A 257 -4.92 -11.50 9.17
C GLY A 257 -6.43 -11.40 8.93
N SER A 258 -7.05 -10.27 9.28
CA SER A 258 -8.48 -9.98 9.07
C SER A 258 -8.70 -8.63 8.35
N GLY A 259 -9.95 -8.32 7.98
CA GLY A 259 -10.35 -7.03 7.41
C GLY A 259 -9.93 -6.80 5.95
N VAL A 260 -9.80 -5.54 5.55
CA VAL A 260 -9.30 -5.17 4.21
C VAL A 260 -7.77 -5.18 4.24
N GLN A 261 -7.15 -5.86 3.27
CA GLN A 261 -5.69 -5.97 3.22
C GLN A 261 -5.18 -5.81 1.80
N THR A 262 -4.10 -5.06 1.67
CA THR A 262 -3.32 -4.94 0.45
C THR A 262 -1.98 -5.64 0.64
N ILE A 263 -1.68 -6.64 -0.20
CA ILE A 263 -0.47 -7.46 -0.13
C ILE A 263 0.38 -7.21 -1.36
N LEU A 264 1.64 -6.82 -1.18
CA LEU A 264 2.61 -6.69 -2.26
C LEU A 264 3.01 -8.08 -2.78
N LEU A 265 2.80 -8.30 -4.07
CA LEU A 265 3.09 -9.57 -4.76
C LEU A 265 4.42 -9.55 -5.49
N ALA A 266 4.69 -8.47 -6.23
CA ALA A 266 5.85 -8.36 -7.10
C ALA A 266 6.23 -6.90 -7.39
N ASN A 267 7.49 -6.69 -7.72
CA ASN A 267 8.06 -5.44 -8.21
C ASN A 267 8.51 -5.59 -9.67
N LEU A 268 8.41 -4.52 -10.46
CA LEU A 268 8.97 -4.51 -11.81
C LEU A 268 10.46 -4.11 -11.77
N MET A 269 11.34 -4.89 -12.40
CA MET A 269 12.80 -4.63 -12.34
C MET A 269 13.28 -3.39 -13.11
N SER A 270 12.58 -2.92 -14.15
CA SER A 270 13.07 -1.78 -14.94
C SER A 270 12.01 -1.03 -15.74
N GLY A 271 12.05 0.31 -15.64
CA GLY A 271 11.57 1.29 -16.62
C GLY A 271 10.05 1.44 -16.81
N PRO A 272 9.58 2.61 -17.29
CA PRO A 272 8.18 2.79 -17.67
C PRO A 272 7.89 2.13 -19.04
N PHE A 273 7.39 0.89 -18.98
CA PHE A 273 6.71 0.07 -20.01
C PHE A 273 7.36 -0.24 -21.38
N GLN A 274 7.32 -1.54 -21.72
CA GLN A 274 7.11 -2.04 -23.10
C GLN A 274 6.04 -3.16 -23.23
N SER A 275 5.61 -3.82 -22.14
CA SER A 275 4.55 -4.85 -22.18
C SER A 275 3.61 -4.74 -20.99
N ASN A 276 2.30 -4.64 -21.28
CA ASN A 276 1.20 -4.53 -20.30
C ASN A 276 0.68 -5.88 -19.81
N ASP A 277 1.20 -6.98 -20.35
CA ASP A 277 0.67 -8.30 -20.09
C ASP A 277 1.33 -8.89 -18.83
N PHE A 278 0.49 -9.21 -17.85
CA PHE A 278 0.89 -9.85 -16.62
C PHE A 278 0.56 -11.34 -16.68
N ASN A 279 1.59 -12.17 -16.55
CA ASN A 279 1.45 -13.61 -16.45
C ASN A 279 1.98 -14.05 -15.07
N MET A 280 1.09 -14.64 -14.29
CA MET A 280 1.40 -15.36 -13.07
C MET A 280 0.83 -16.75 -13.21
N ASP A 281 1.68 -17.73 -12.97
CA ASP A 281 1.30 -19.13 -13.03
C ASP A 281 1.31 -19.69 -11.60
N GLY A 282 0.27 -20.43 -11.23
CA GLY A 282 0.24 -21.15 -9.95
C GLY A 282 -1.06 -20.95 -9.19
N ASN A 283 -1.01 -20.97 -7.85
CA ASN A 283 -2.20 -21.07 -7.02
C ASN A 283 -2.17 -20.06 -5.87
N VAL A 284 -3.30 -19.41 -5.61
CA VAL A 284 -3.54 -18.71 -4.34
C VAL A 284 -4.64 -19.47 -3.60
N ARG A 285 -4.30 -20.05 -2.45
CA ARG A 285 -5.25 -20.76 -1.58
C ARG A 285 -5.59 -19.89 -0.39
N MET A 286 -6.86 -19.76 -0.08
CA MET A 286 -7.35 -19.10 1.12
C MET A 286 -7.96 -20.14 2.06
N MET A 287 -7.57 -20.08 3.33
CA MET A 287 -8.25 -20.78 4.41
C MET A 287 -8.79 -19.77 5.41
N VAL A 288 -10.08 -19.83 5.69
CA VAL A 288 -10.73 -19.01 6.73
C VAL A 288 -10.74 -19.82 8.03
N SER A 289 -10.54 -19.15 9.15
CA SER A 289 -10.43 -19.79 10.48
C SER A 289 -11.64 -20.65 10.87
N ASN A 290 -12.79 -20.48 10.22
CA ASN A 290 -14.00 -21.28 10.41
C ASN A 290 -14.12 -22.53 9.51
N GLY A 291 -13.04 -22.95 8.85
CA GLY A 291 -12.98 -24.21 8.10
C GLY A 291 -13.36 -24.09 6.61
N PHE A 292 -13.62 -22.89 6.10
CA PHE A 292 -13.72 -22.70 4.65
C PHE A 292 -12.35 -22.69 4.01
N ASP A 293 -12.18 -23.48 2.95
CA ASP A 293 -10.97 -23.57 2.17
C ASP A 293 -11.30 -23.40 0.69
N TRP A 294 -10.51 -22.57 0.02
CA TRP A 294 -10.71 -22.22 -1.37
C TRP A 294 -9.38 -22.03 -2.07
N THR A 295 -9.26 -22.52 -3.30
CA THR A 295 -8.03 -22.39 -4.09
C THR A 295 -8.35 -21.78 -5.45
N GLN A 296 -7.67 -20.69 -5.79
CA GLN A 296 -7.56 -20.19 -7.15
C GLN A 296 -6.33 -20.79 -7.79
N THR A 297 -6.45 -21.24 -9.03
CA THR A 297 -5.30 -21.45 -9.92
C THR A 297 -5.19 -20.23 -10.85
N PHE A 298 -4.04 -19.98 -11.45
CA PHE A 298 -3.75 -18.92 -12.40
C PHE A 298 -2.90 -19.51 -13.52
#